data_AF-A0A848UUJ1-F1
#
_entry.id   AF-A0A848UUJ1-F1
#
_cell.length_a   1.000
_cell.length_b   1.000
_cell.length_c   1.000
_cell.angle_alpha   90.00
_cell.angle_beta   90.00
_cell.angle_gamma   90.00
#
_symmetry.space_group_name_H-M   'P 1'
#
loop_
_entity.id
_entity.type
_entity.pdbx_description
1 polymer ?
#
loop_
_entity_poly.entity_id
_entity_poly.type
_entity_poly.pdbx_seq_one_letter_code
_entity_poly.pdbx_strand_id
1 'polypeptide(L)'
;MEKTKVAIIGPGNIGTDLMIKIIRTSDKLEVGAMVGIDPESDGLARAERMGVAITSEGIDGLIKMDVWPEIKIVFDATSAKAHHYNDGKIKAFPDKRIIDLTPAAIGPYLVPPVNFGEYADVRNVNMVTCGGQATIPMVAAVNRVAKVHYGEIVASISSKSAGPGTRANIDEFTETTARGIEEVGGAKRGKAIIVLNPAEPPLVMRDTVFTLSENADQEKVR
;
A
#
# COMPACT_ATOMS: atom_id res chain seq x y z
N MET A 1 4.05 -1.55 26.70
CA MET A 1 3.67 -2.74 25.91
C MET A 1 4.85 -3.07 25.02
N GLU A 2 5.10 -4.36 24.81
CA GLU A 2 6.08 -4.84 23.84
C GLU A 2 5.63 -4.46 22.41
N LYS A 3 6.56 -4.00 21.57
CA LYS A 3 6.25 -3.63 20.18
C LYS A 3 6.09 -4.90 19.34
N THR A 4 5.19 -4.87 18.37
CA THR A 4 5.02 -5.96 17.41
C THR A 4 6.13 -5.88 16.36
N LYS A 5 6.92 -6.95 16.23
CA LYS A 5 7.96 -7.02 15.20
C LYS A 5 7.38 -7.24 13.81
N VAL A 6 7.92 -6.51 12.84
CA VAL A 6 7.47 -6.55 11.44
C VAL A 6 8.64 -6.79 10.49
N ALA A 7 8.36 -7.40 9.35
CA ALA A 7 9.29 -7.43 8.21
C ALA A 7 8.76 -6.58 7.07
N ILE A 8 9.67 -6.03 6.27
CA ILE A 8 9.35 -5.29 5.04
C ILE A 8 10.04 -5.99 3.87
N ILE A 9 9.28 -6.44 2.89
CA ILE A 9 9.79 -7.05 1.65
C ILE A 9 9.71 -6.01 0.54
N GLY A 10 10.84 -5.74 -0.10
CA GLY A 10 10.97 -4.70 -1.13
C GLY A 10 11.67 -3.45 -0.59
N PRO A 11 13.01 -3.36 -0.68
CA PRO A 11 13.81 -2.26 -0.16
C PRO A 11 13.84 -1.06 -1.12
N GLY A 12 12.79 -0.86 -1.92
CA GLY A 12 12.65 0.30 -2.80
C GLY A 12 12.21 1.55 -2.05
N ASN A 13 11.72 2.54 -2.80
CA ASN A 13 11.21 3.81 -2.24
C ASN A 13 10.14 3.59 -1.16
N ILE A 14 9.13 2.75 -1.44
CA ILE A 14 8.00 2.49 -0.54
C ILE A 14 8.47 1.79 0.74
N GLY A 15 9.18 0.67 0.62
CA GLY A 15 9.61 -0.11 1.78
C GLY A 15 10.59 0.66 2.67
N THR A 16 11.53 1.39 2.08
CA THR A 16 12.50 2.21 2.83
C THR A 16 11.82 3.38 3.55
N ASP A 17 10.88 4.06 2.91
CA ASP A 17 10.09 5.11 3.56
C ASP A 17 9.23 4.56 4.71
N LEU A 18 8.59 3.40 4.51
CA LEU A 18 7.83 2.71 5.55
C LEU A 18 8.71 2.32 6.75
N MET A 19 9.89 1.77 6.50
CA MET A 19 10.86 1.44 7.55
C MET A 19 11.16 2.68 8.42
N ILE A 20 11.46 3.81 7.78
CA ILE A 20 11.77 5.05 8.49
C ILE A 20 10.56 5.55 9.30
N LYS A 21 9.34 5.46 8.75
CA LYS A 21 8.11 5.80 9.45
C LYS A 21 7.95 4.96 10.71
N ILE A 22 8.08 3.64 10.60
CA ILE A 22 7.95 2.73 11.74
C ILE A 22 8.97 3.08 12.84
N ILE A 23 10.24 3.22 12.46
CA ILE A 23 11.33 3.53 13.41
C ILE A 23 11.11 4.88 14.12
N ARG A 24 10.66 5.90 13.38
CA ARG A 24 10.57 7.26 13.92
C ARG A 24 9.26 7.56 14.63
N THR A 25 8.15 6.94 14.23
CA THR A 25 6.81 7.39 14.64
C THR A 25 5.97 6.31 15.30
N SER A 26 6.34 5.03 15.23
CA SER A 26 5.50 3.97 15.78
C SER A 26 5.84 3.65 17.25
N ASP A 27 4.82 3.73 18.10
CA ASP A 27 4.84 3.23 19.47
C ASP A 27 4.38 1.76 19.57
N LYS A 28 3.83 1.20 18.48
CA LYS A 28 3.30 -0.18 18.41
C LYS A 28 4.14 -1.15 17.61
N LEU A 29 4.88 -0.68 16.61
CA LEU A 29 5.61 -1.53 15.67
C LEU A 29 7.13 -1.32 15.78
N GLU A 30 7.87 -2.39 15.54
CA GLU A 30 9.33 -2.41 15.46
C GLU A 30 9.77 -3.16 14.19
N VAL A 31 10.72 -2.62 13.45
CA VAL A 31 11.23 -3.27 12.23
C VAL A 31 12.23 -4.36 12.62
N GLY A 32 11.86 -5.62 12.41
CA GLY A 32 12.71 -6.78 12.66
C GLY A 32 13.62 -7.11 11.47
N ALA A 33 13.13 -6.95 10.23
CA ALA A 33 13.92 -7.23 9.03
C ALA A 33 13.51 -6.37 7.81
N MET A 34 14.50 -6.02 7.00
CA MET A 34 14.32 -5.51 5.63
C MET A 34 14.81 -6.54 4.62
N VAL A 35 13.99 -6.83 3.62
CA VAL A 35 14.17 -8.00 2.74
C VAL A 35 14.18 -7.55 1.29
N GLY A 36 15.23 -7.89 0.56
CA GLY A 36 15.39 -7.63 -0.87
C GLY A 36 15.82 -8.85 -1.66
N ILE A 37 16.10 -8.64 -2.94
CA ILE A 37 16.66 -9.65 -3.86
C ILE A 37 17.96 -9.19 -4.53
N ASP A 38 18.33 -7.93 -4.32
CA ASP A 38 19.53 -7.30 -4.86
C ASP A 38 20.41 -6.90 -3.67
N PRO A 39 21.59 -7.52 -3.49
CA PRO A 39 22.49 -7.20 -2.38
C PRO A 39 23.00 -5.75 -2.44
N GLU A 40 23.01 -5.12 -3.62
CA GLU A 40 23.49 -3.74 -3.81
C GLU A 40 22.37 -2.69 -3.61
N SER A 41 21.20 -3.08 -3.13
CA SER A 41 20.09 -2.17 -2.90
C SER A 41 20.41 -1.11 -1.83
N ASP A 42 20.27 0.17 -2.17
CA ASP A 42 20.44 1.28 -1.22
C ASP A 42 19.51 1.15 0.00
N GLY A 43 18.30 0.62 -0.18
CA GLY A 43 17.36 0.38 0.93
C GLY A 43 17.86 -0.67 1.93
N LEU A 44 18.54 -1.71 1.48
CA LEU A 44 19.20 -2.69 2.36
C LEU A 44 20.38 -2.05 3.08
N ALA A 45 21.26 -1.36 2.36
CA ALA A 45 22.39 -0.65 2.96
C ALA A 45 21.93 0.39 4.00
N ARG A 46 20.78 1.04 3.75
CA ARG A 46 20.17 1.98 4.71
C ARG A 46 19.59 1.28 5.93
N ALA A 47 18.94 0.14 5.76
CA ALA A 47 18.42 -0.67 6.86
C ALA A 47 19.55 -1.14 7.79
N GLU A 48 20.65 -1.62 7.21
CA GLU A 48 21.84 -2.04 7.95
C GLU A 48 22.45 -0.88 8.77
N ARG A 49 22.61 0.31 8.16
CA ARG A 49 23.07 1.53 8.87
C ARG A 49 22.15 1.93 10.04
N MET A 50 20.89 1.50 10.03
CA MET A 50 19.92 1.75 11.09
C MET A 50 19.80 0.58 12.08
N GLY A 51 20.64 -0.45 11.96
CA GLY A 51 20.65 -1.61 12.85
C GLY A 51 19.52 -2.62 12.60
N VAL A 52 18.86 -2.56 11.44
CA VAL A 52 17.80 -3.50 11.05
C VAL A 52 18.44 -4.71 10.37
N ALA A 53 18.01 -5.93 10.72
CA ALA A 53 18.50 -7.15 10.06
C ALA A 53 18.12 -7.16 8.57
N ILE A 54 19.03 -7.60 7.70
CA ILE A 54 18.81 -7.61 6.26
C ILE A 54 18.96 -9.00 5.65
N THR A 55 18.30 -9.22 4.52
CA THR A 55 18.60 -10.35 3.63
C THR A 55 18.32 -9.95 2.18
N SER A 56 19.13 -10.45 1.25
CA SER A 56 18.95 -10.31 -0.19
C SER A 56 18.45 -11.61 -0.84
N GLU A 57 18.00 -12.60 -0.06
CA GLU A 57 17.48 -13.89 -0.56
C GLU A 57 15.95 -13.92 -0.67
N GLY A 58 15.29 -12.75 -0.63
CA GLY A 58 13.84 -12.63 -0.70
C GLY A 58 13.11 -13.28 0.48
N ILE A 59 11.85 -13.65 0.27
CA ILE A 59 11.00 -14.31 1.29
C ILE A 59 11.60 -15.64 1.78
N ASP A 60 12.29 -16.38 0.91
CA ASP A 60 12.93 -17.64 1.27
C ASP A 60 14.11 -17.41 2.24
N GLY A 61 14.82 -16.29 2.10
CA GLY A 61 15.80 -15.82 3.08
C GLY A 61 15.15 -15.43 4.39
N LEU A 62 14.11 -14.59 4.33
CA LEU A 62 13.41 -14.07 5.50
C LEU A 62 12.94 -15.20 6.44
N ILE A 63 12.32 -16.24 5.89
CA ILE A 63 11.76 -17.36 6.67
C ILE A 63 12.85 -18.13 7.44
N LYS A 64 14.11 -18.09 6.98
CA LYS A 64 15.26 -18.75 7.61
C LYS A 64 15.97 -17.88 8.66
N MET A 65 15.64 -16.59 8.75
CA MET A 65 16.29 -15.68 9.69
C MET A 65 15.85 -15.97 11.13
N ASP A 66 16.76 -15.79 12.09
CA ASP A 66 16.48 -16.01 13.51
C ASP A 66 15.34 -15.11 14.05
N VAL A 67 15.11 -13.95 13.43
CA VAL A 67 14.03 -13.00 13.80
C VAL A 67 12.64 -13.42 13.28
N TRP A 68 12.55 -14.36 12.34
CA TRP A 68 11.28 -14.79 11.73
C TRP A 68 10.21 -15.28 12.73
N PRO A 69 10.54 -16.07 13.76
CA PRO A 69 9.55 -16.51 14.75
C PRO A 69 8.87 -15.34 15.48
N GLU A 70 9.58 -14.23 15.69
CA GLU A 70 9.10 -13.05 16.39
C GLU A 70 8.25 -12.12 15.51
N ILE A 71 8.50 -12.11 14.19
CA ILE A 71 7.75 -11.27 13.24
C ILE A 71 6.28 -11.69 13.21
N LYS A 72 5.35 -10.73 13.32
CA LYS A 72 3.90 -11.00 13.21
C LYS A 72 3.24 -10.36 11.99
N ILE A 73 3.84 -9.30 11.46
CA ILE A 73 3.31 -8.58 10.30
C ILE A 73 4.40 -8.48 9.24
N VAL A 74 4.04 -8.78 7.99
CA VAL A 74 4.90 -8.60 6.83
C VAL A 74 4.28 -7.52 5.95
N PHE A 75 5.01 -6.45 5.67
CA PHE A 75 4.63 -5.46 4.67
C PHE A 75 5.27 -5.83 3.34
N ASP A 76 4.48 -6.00 2.30
CA ASP A 76 4.97 -6.31 0.96
C ASP A 76 4.92 -5.07 0.06
N ALA A 77 6.09 -4.53 -0.24
CA ALA A 77 6.31 -3.36 -1.08
C ALA A 77 7.10 -3.73 -2.35
N THR A 78 6.89 -4.94 -2.88
CA THR A 78 7.56 -5.44 -4.09
C THR A 78 6.80 -5.11 -5.39
N SER A 79 6.17 -6.11 -6.00
CA SER A 79 5.34 -6.00 -7.20
C SER A 79 4.18 -6.99 -7.10
N ALA A 80 3.12 -6.80 -7.91
CA ALA A 80 1.94 -7.65 -7.82
C ALA A 80 2.27 -9.14 -8.02
N LYS A 81 3.09 -9.44 -9.03
CA LYS A 81 3.56 -10.81 -9.30
C LYS A 81 4.39 -11.40 -8.15
N ALA A 82 5.27 -10.61 -7.54
CA ALA A 82 6.08 -11.05 -6.42
C ALA A 82 5.23 -11.29 -5.17
N HIS A 83 4.19 -10.47 -4.95
CA HIS A 83 3.28 -10.64 -3.83
C HIS A 83 2.55 -11.99 -3.85
N HIS A 84 2.12 -12.47 -5.02
CA HIS A 84 1.55 -13.83 -5.13
C HIS A 84 2.50 -14.93 -4.63
N TYR A 85 3.80 -14.81 -4.95
CA TYR A 85 4.81 -15.75 -4.48
C TYR A 85 5.03 -15.62 -2.96
N ASN A 86 5.21 -14.40 -2.47
CA ASN A 86 5.43 -14.11 -1.06
C ASN A 86 4.25 -14.57 -0.19
N ASP A 87 3.03 -14.22 -0.57
CA ASP A 87 1.79 -14.65 0.10
C ASP A 87 1.66 -16.18 0.10
N GLY A 88 2.00 -16.84 -1.02
CA GLY A 88 2.03 -18.30 -1.12
C GLY A 88 2.94 -18.97 -0.09
N LYS A 89 4.11 -18.37 0.19
CA LYS A 89 5.04 -18.86 1.22
C LYS A 89 4.56 -18.55 2.63
N ILE A 90 4.05 -17.34 2.85
CA ILE A 90 3.60 -16.86 4.17
C ILE A 90 2.35 -17.61 4.64
N LYS A 91 1.50 -18.12 3.73
CA LYS A 91 0.32 -18.93 4.07
C LYS A 91 0.61 -20.16 4.93
N ALA A 92 1.84 -20.70 4.90
CA ALA A 92 2.24 -21.80 5.76
C ALA A 92 2.34 -21.43 7.25
N PHE A 93 2.29 -20.14 7.58
CA PHE A 93 2.48 -19.61 8.93
C PHE A 93 1.23 -18.84 9.38
N PRO A 94 0.29 -19.50 10.08
CA PRO A 94 -1.02 -18.93 10.41
C PRO A 94 -0.96 -17.74 11.39
N ASP A 95 0.15 -17.57 12.11
CA ASP A 95 0.38 -16.45 13.03
C ASP A 95 0.91 -15.19 12.34
N LYS A 96 1.14 -15.24 11.02
CA LYS A 96 1.67 -14.12 10.23
C LYS A 96 0.56 -13.43 9.45
N ARG A 97 0.51 -12.12 9.57
CA ARG A 97 -0.32 -11.25 8.71
C ARG A 97 0.53 -10.60 7.65
N ILE A 98 -0.07 -10.33 6.51
CA ILE A 98 0.57 -9.62 5.40
C ILE A 98 -0.27 -8.40 5.02
N ILE A 99 0.41 -7.27 4.90
CA ILE A 99 -0.15 -6.02 4.40
C ILE A 99 0.46 -5.82 3.02
N ASP A 100 -0.37 -5.92 1.99
CA ASP A 100 0.03 -5.79 0.60
C ASP A 100 -0.01 -4.33 0.16
N LEU A 101 1.15 -3.73 -0.11
CA LEU A 101 1.27 -2.38 -0.66
C LEU A 101 1.38 -2.38 -2.20
N THR A 102 1.26 -3.55 -2.83
CA THR A 102 1.25 -3.74 -4.28
C THR A 102 -0.19 -3.75 -4.81
N PRO A 103 -0.42 -3.68 -6.13
CA PRO A 103 -1.76 -3.80 -6.68
C PRO A 103 -2.20 -5.27 -6.91
N ALA A 104 -1.61 -6.27 -6.24
CA ALA A 104 -1.97 -7.68 -6.44
C ALA A 104 -3.41 -8.01 -6.03
N ALA A 105 -3.95 -7.32 -5.02
CA ALA A 105 -5.34 -7.42 -4.61
C ALA A 105 -5.82 -8.85 -4.30
N ILE A 106 -4.99 -9.66 -3.62
CA ILE A 106 -5.37 -11.02 -3.19
C ILE A 106 -6.34 -10.96 -2.01
N GLY A 107 -6.06 -10.08 -1.05
CA GLY A 107 -6.91 -9.79 0.09
C GLY A 107 -7.90 -8.66 -0.18
N PRO A 108 -8.89 -8.43 0.71
CA PRO A 108 -9.81 -7.31 0.60
C PRO A 108 -9.09 -5.96 0.67
N TYR A 109 -9.68 -4.95 0.04
CA TYR A 109 -9.18 -3.59 0.04
C TYR A 109 -9.38 -2.89 1.38
N LEU A 110 -8.28 -2.43 1.97
CA LEU A 110 -8.26 -1.68 3.22
C LEU A 110 -7.94 -0.21 2.95
N VAL A 111 -8.88 0.66 3.29
CA VAL A 111 -8.70 2.12 3.33
C VAL A 111 -9.01 2.56 4.77
N PRO A 112 -8.00 2.82 5.61
CA PRO A 112 -8.18 2.95 7.06
C PRO A 112 -9.29 3.88 7.53
N PRO A 113 -9.47 5.12 6.99
CA PRO A 113 -10.55 5.99 7.45
C PRO A 113 -11.95 5.55 7.04
N VAL A 114 -12.09 4.51 6.19
CA VAL A 114 -13.37 4.03 5.67
C VAL A 114 -13.77 2.71 6.33
N ASN A 115 -12.89 1.71 6.34
CA ASN A 115 -13.27 0.32 6.67
C ASN A 115 -12.28 -0.43 7.60
N PHE A 116 -11.48 0.27 8.39
CA PHE A 116 -10.46 -0.37 9.25
C PHE A 116 -11.02 -1.43 10.21
N GLY A 117 -12.22 -1.21 10.75
CA GLY A 117 -12.85 -2.13 11.70
C GLY A 117 -13.29 -3.46 11.11
N GLU A 118 -13.35 -3.59 9.78
CA GLU A 118 -13.93 -4.77 9.10
C GLU A 118 -12.94 -5.93 8.98
N TYR A 119 -11.63 -5.66 9.01
CA TYR A 119 -10.60 -6.63 8.64
C TYR A 119 -9.63 -6.97 9.77
N ALA A 120 -10.08 -6.84 11.02
CA ALA A 120 -9.26 -7.12 12.20
C ALA A 120 -8.75 -8.56 12.25
N ASP A 121 -9.43 -9.54 11.62
CA ASP A 121 -9.03 -10.95 11.61
C ASP A 121 -8.58 -11.46 10.23
N VAL A 122 -8.46 -10.55 9.25
CA VAL A 122 -8.02 -10.93 7.91
C VAL A 122 -6.49 -11.01 7.86
N ARG A 123 -5.99 -12.15 7.36
CA ARG A 123 -4.55 -12.41 7.28
C ARG A 123 -3.85 -11.55 6.22
N ASN A 124 -4.46 -11.36 5.06
CA ASN A 124 -3.92 -10.59 3.94
C ASN A 124 -4.90 -9.47 3.61
N VAL A 125 -4.45 -8.22 3.73
CA VAL A 125 -5.22 -7.05 3.28
C VAL A 125 -4.43 -6.30 2.23
N ASN A 126 -5.12 -5.72 1.25
CA ASN A 126 -4.52 -4.95 0.18
C ASN A 126 -4.74 -3.44 0.39
N MET A 127 -3.68 -2.66 0.28
CA MET A 127 -3.69 -1.20 0.50
C MET A 127 -4.08 -0.42 -0.76
N VAL A 128 -4.68 -1.08 -1.75
CA VAL A 128 -5.11 -0.51 -3.03
C VAL A 128 -3.90 0.06 -3.79
N THR A 129 -3.79 1.38 -3.86
CA THR A 129 -2.72 2.13 -4.51
C THR A 129 -2.54 3.46 -3.78
N CYS A 130 -1.47 4.20 -4.05
CA CYS A 130 -1.32 5.55 -3.52
C CYS A 130 -2.47 6.49 -3.92
N GLY A 131 -2.92 6.43 -5.19
CA GLY A 131 -4.08 7.19 -5.66
C GLY A 131 -5.36 6.77 -4.94
N GLY A 132 -5.56 5.46 -4.74
CA GLY A 132 -6.71 4.95 -3.98
C GLY A 132 -6.74 5.44 -2.54
N GLN A 133 -5.63 5.35 -1.81
CA GLN A 133 -5.54 5.84 -0.43
C GLN A 133 -5.78 7.35 -0.32
N ALA A 134 -5.37 8.14 -1.31
CA ALA A 134 -5.58 9.58 -1.33
C ALA A 134 -7.04 9.98 -1.67
N THR A 135 -7.76 9.16 -2.45
CA THR A 135 -9.00 9.60 -3.12
C THR A 135 -10.25 8.82 -2.74
N ILE A 136 -10.16 7.52 -2.44
CA ILE A 136 -11.30 6.70 -2.00
C ILE A 136 -11.98 7.28 -0.75
N PRO A 137 -11.24 7.81 0.26
CA PRO A 137 -11.90 8.47 1.39
C PRO A 137 -12.83 9.62 0.98
N MET A 138 -12.49 10.35 -0.09
CA MET A 138 -13.31 11.44 -0.59
C MET A 138 -14.58 10.91 -1.29
N VAL A 139 -14.46 9.84 -2.08
CA VAL A 139 -15.63 9.18 -2.69
C VAL A 139 -16.57 8.65 -1.60
N ALA A 140 -16.04 7.95 -0.59
CA ALA A 140 -16.81 7.46 0.55
C ALA A 140 -17.49 8.59 1.33
N ALA A 141 -16.80 9.73 1.49
CA ALA A 141 -17.35 10.91 2.15
C ALA A 141 -18.52 11.57 1.40
N VAL A 142 -18.58 11.47 0.08
CA VAL A 142 -19.77 11.85 -0.70
C VAL A 142 -20.84 10.78 -0.58
N ASN A 143 -20.47 9.51 -0.72
CA ASN A 143 -21.41 8.38 -0.74
C ASN A 143 -22.17 8.19 0.57
N ARG A 144 -21.59 8.55 1.72
CA ARG A 144 -22.29 8.57 3.02
C ARG A 144 -23.42 9.61 3.10
N VAL A 145 -23.41 10.62 2.23
CA VAL A 145 -24.40 11.71 2.19
C VAL A 145 -25.43 11.46 1.10
N ALA A 146 -24.99 11.08 -0.10
CA ALA A 146 -25.84 10.79 -1.24
C ALA A 146 -25.21 9.71 -2.12
N LYS A 147 -26.04 8.82 -2.66
CA LYS A 147 -25.59 7.71 -3.49
C LYS A 147 -24.73 8.19 -4.66
N VAL A 148 -23.52 7.65 -4.79
CA VAL A 148 -22.60 7.97 -5.89
C VAL A 148 -22.82 6.99 -7.05
N HIS A 149 -23.21 7.51 -8.21
CA HIS A 149 -23.38 6.73 -9.45
C HIS A 149 -22.05 6.51 -10.18
N TYR A 150 -21.15 7.49 -10.13
CA TYR A 150 -19.86 7.42 -10.78
C TYR A 150 -18.81 8.19 -9.97
N GLY A 151 -17.68 7.55 -9.68
CA GLY A 151 -16.51 8.17 -9.08
C GLY A 151 -15.32 8.09 -10.03
N GLU A 152 -14.66 9.22 -10.27
CA GLU A 152 -13.45 9.29 -11.09
C GLU A 152 -12.35 10.02 -10.35
N ILE A 153 -11.13 9.49 -10.44
CA ILE A 153 -9.95 10.11 -9.85
C ILE A 153 -8.86 10.32 -10.89
N VAL A 154 -8.08 11.38 -10.70
CA VAL A 154 -6.89 11.67 -11.49
C VAL A 154 -5.73 11.92 -10.53
N ALA A 155 -4.82 10.94 -10.44
CA ALA A 155 -3.60 11.02 -9.66
C ALA A 155 -2.44 11.53 -10.53
N SER A 156 -1.84 12.65 -10.16
CA SER A 156 -0.69 13.24 -10.83
C SER A 156 0.52 13.19 -9.92
N ILE A 157 1.57 12.48 -10.34
CA ILE A 157 2.80 12.30 -9.56
C ILE A 157 4.04 12.69 -10.37
N SER A 158 5.14 13.01 -9.67
CA SER A 158 6.41 13.29 -10.33
C SER A 158 6.98 12.03 -10.98
N SER A 159 7.50 12.14 -12.20
CA SER A 159 8.12 11.01 -12.91
C SER A 159 9.27 10.36 -12.15
N LYS A 160 9.99 11.13 -11.33
CA LYS A 160 11.08 10.67 -10.45
C LYS A 160 10.59 9.79 -9.30
N SER A 161 9.36 9.99 -8.82
CA SER A 161 8.77 9.18 -7.74
C SER A 161 8.27 7.81 -8.22
N ALA A 162 7.94 7.69 -9.51
CA ALA A 162 7.49 6.45 -10.12
C ALA A 162 8.69 5.58 -10.55
N GLY A 163 9.08 4.65 -9.67
CA GLY A 163 10.12 3.65 -9.95
C GLY A 163 9.70 2.59 -10.98
N PRO A 164 10.61 1.67 -11.36
CA PRO A 164 10.32 0.63 -12.35
C PRO A 164 9.10 -0.23 -12.02
N GLY A 165 8.90 -0.56 -10.74
CA GLY A 165 7.73 -1.31 -10.27
C GLY A 165 6.41 -0.60 -10.58
N THR A 166 6.29 0.69 -10.25
CA THR A 166 5.08 1.47 -10.58
C THR A 166 4.83 1.54 -12.08
N ARG A 167 5.88 1.71 -12.89
CA ARG A 167 5.78 1.82 -14.35
C ARG A 167 5.36 0.52 -15.03
N ALA A 168 5.82 -0.61 -14.50
CA ALA A 168 5.47 -1.93 -15.02
C ALA A 168 4.05 -2.38 -14.67
N ASN A 169 3.37 -1.70 -13.73
CA ASN A 169 2.05 -2.08 -13.24
C ASN A 169 1.03 -0.92 -13.38
N ILE A 170 1.11 -0.15 -14.47
CA ILE A 170 0.26 1.05 -14.66
C ILE A 170 -1.20 0.68 -14.93
N ASP A 171 -1.45 -0.44 -15.60
CA ASP A 171 -2.79 -0.94 -15.88
C ASP A 171 -3.44 -1.42 -14.58
N GLU A 172 -2.72 -2.22 -13.79
CA GLU A 172 -3.16 -2.69 -12.48
C GLU A 172 -3.44 -1.54 -11.51
N PHE A 173 -2.68 -0.43 -11.61
CA PHE A 173 -2.99 0.78 -10.86
C PHE A 173 -4.40 1.29 -11.20
N THR A 174 -4.73 1.42 -12.50
CA THR A 174 -6.02 1.95 -12.92
C THR A 174 -7.17 1.01 -12.55
N GLU A 175 -7.01 -0.29 -12.78
CA GLU A 175 -8.03 -1.31 -12.52
C GLU A 175 -8.29 -1.49 -11.02
N THR A 176 -7.22 -1.63 -10.22
CA THR A 176 -7.34 -1.81 -8.77
C THR A 176 -7.88 -0.57 -8.09
N THR A 177 -7.48 0.63 -8.53
CA THR A 177 -8.03 1.87 -7.97
C THR A 177 -9.49 2.07 -8.36
N ALA A 178 -9.88 1.76 -9.61
CA ALA A 178 -11.28 1.81 -10.03
C ALA A 178 -12.16 0.85 -9.20
N ARG A 179 -11.69 -0.39 -8.97
CA ARG A 179 -12.39 -1.34 -8.07
C ARG A 179 -12.45 -0.84 -6.63
N GLY A 180 -11.39 -0.26 -6.10
CA GLY A 180 -11.39 0.33 -4.75
C GLY A 180 -12.40 1.50 -4.61
N ILE A 181 -12.56 2.31 -5.66
CA ILE A 181 -13.59 3.37 -5.72
C ILE A 181 -15.00 2.77 -5.63
N GLU A 182 -15.23 1.61 -6.26
CA GLU A 182 -16.52 0.93 -6.25
C GLU A 182 -16.77 0.21 -4.93
N GLU A 183 -15.88 -0.69 -4.54
CA GLU A 183 -16.05 -1.60 -3.40
C GLU A 183 -15.92 -0.89 -2.05
N VAL A 184 -14.97 0.06 -1.93
CA VAL A 184 -14.69 0.76 -0.67
C VAL A 184 -15.25 2.18 -0.67
N GLY A 185 -15.13 2.90 -1.80
CA GLY A 185 -15.72 4.23 -1.96
C GLY A 185 -17.25 4.19 -2.05
N GLY A 186 -17.83 3.07 -2.47
CA GLY A 186 -19.27 2.87 -2.61
C GLY A 186 -19.87 3.48 -3.87
N ALA A 187 -19.05 3.92 -4.83
CA ALA A 187 -19.55 4.36 -6.12
C ALA A 187 -20.09 3.18 -6.95
N LYS A 188 -21.18 3.37 -7.69
CA LYS A 188 -21.69 2.31 -8.58
C LYS A 188 -20.72 1.97 -9.73
N ARG A 189 -19.90 2.93 -10.15
CA ARG A 189 -18.86 2.74 -11.17
C ARG A 189 -17.65 3.63 -10.86
N GLY A 190 -16.46 3.08 -10.97
CA GLY A 190 -15.19 3.73 -10.71
C GLY A 190 -14.37 3.95 -11.98
N LYS A 191 -13.54 5.00 -11.97
CA LYS A 191 -12.47 5.21 -12.95
C LYS A 191 -11.27 5.83 -12.26
N ALA A 192 -10.08 5.36 -12.63
CA ALA A 192 -8.84 5.96 -12.17
C ALA A 192 -7.93 6.29 -13.36
N ILE A 193 -7.28 7.45 -13.28
CA ILE A 193 -6.28 7.93 -14.21
C ILE A 193 -5.02 8.23 -13.42
N ILE A 194 -3.86 7.86 -13.97
CA ILE A 194 -2.54 8.25 -13.45
C ILE A 194 -1.76 9.03 -14.49
N VAL A 195 -1.13 10.13 -14.07
CA VAL A 195 -0.30 11.00 -14.91
C VAL A 195 1.08 11.13 -14.30
N LEU A 196 2.12 10.83 -15.10
CA LEU A 196 3.52 11.02 -14.72
C LEU A 196 4.03 12.32 -15.32
N ASN A 197 4.45 13.27 -14.47
CA ASN A 197 4.92 14.57 -14.92
C ASN A 197 6.42 14.77 -14.60
N PRO A 198 7.28 15.04 -15.61
CA PRO A 198 8.73 15.18 -15.44
C PRO A 198 9.20 16.60 -15.10
N ALA A 199 8.32 17.52 -14.71
CA ALA A 199 8.70 18.90 -14.37
C ALA A 199 9.76 18.98 -13.26
N GLU A 200 10.59 20.03 -13.34
CA GLU A 200 11.59 20.39 -12.33
C GLU A 200 11.32 21.82 -11.81
N PRO A 201 11.25 22.04 -10.49
CA PRO A 201 11.40 21.04 -9.41
C PRO A 201 10.30 19.97 -9.43
N PRO A 202 10.56 18.75 -8.91
CA PRO A 202 9.57 17.67 -8.93
C PRO A 202 8.27 18.10 -8.26
N LEU A 203 7.15 17.86 -8.95
CA LEU A 203 5.84 18.28 -8.45
C LEU A 203 5.43 17.49 -7.21
N VAL A 204 4.70 18.17 -6.32
CA VAL A 204 3.96 17.53 -5.24
C VAL A 204 2.81 16.71 -5.84
N MET A 205 2.52 15.53 -5.26
CA MET A 205 1.40 14.70 -5.68
C MET A 205 0.09 15.50 -5.61
N ARG A 206 -0.71 15.39 -6.67
CA ARG A 206 -2.02 16.02 -6.77
C ARG A 206 -3.04 14.97 -7.15
N ASP A 207 -4.17 15.00 -6.47
CA ASP A 207 -5.30 14.14 -6.77
C ASP A 207 -6.55 14.98 -6.95
N THR A 208 -7.26 14.74 -8.03
CA THR A 208 -8.57 15.34 -8.29
C THR A 208 -9.62 14.24 -8.21
N VAL A 209 -10.72 14.50 -7.50
CA VAL A 209 -11.83 13.56 -7.33
C VAL A 209 -13.10 14.17 -7.92
N PHE A 210 -13.70 13.47 -8.87
CA PHE A 210 -15.01 13.78 -9.43
C PHE A 210 -16.01 12.75 -8.95
N THR A 211 -17.16 13.20 -8.47
CA THR A 211 -18.29 12.33 -8.14
C THR A 211 -19.54 12.81 -8.85
N LEU A 212 -20.29 11.86 -9.41
CA LEU A 212 -21.66 12.05 -9.87
C LEU A 212 -22.55 11.34 -8.87
N SER A 213 -23.21 12.10 -8.00
CA SER A 213 -24.16 11.59 -7.01
C SER A 213 -25.61 11.94 -7.37
N GLU A 214 -26.54 11.40 -6.61
CA GLU A 214 -27.88 11.97 -6.50
C GLU A 214 -27.80 13.42 -5.98
N ASN A 215 -28.89 14.18 -6.14
CA ASN A 215 -28.98 15.54 -5.60
C ASN A 215 -28.75 15.52 -4.08
N ALA A 216 -27.81 16.33 -3.62
CA ALA A 216 -27.41 16.41 -2.23
C ALA A 216 -27.28 17.87 -1.80
N ASP A 217 -27.41 18.10 -0.49
CA ASP A 217 -27.05 19.37 0.14
C ASP A 217 -25.53 19.55 0.08
N GLN A 218 -25.06 20.60 -0.60
CA GLN A 218 -23.63 20.86 -0.79
C GLN A 218 -22.90 21.12 0.53
N GLU A 219 -23.55 21.70 1.54
CA GLU A 219 -22.93 21.95 2.84
C GLU A 219 -22.78 20.67 3.67
N LYS A 220 -23.59 19.63 3.41
CA LYS A 220 -23.39 18.31 4.04
C LYS A 220 -22.27 17.51 3.38
N VAL A 221 -21.98 17.80 2.11
CA VAL A 221 -20.91 17.16 1.34
C VAL A 221 -19.54 17.78 1.65
N ARG A 222 -19.48 19.10 1.88
CA ARG A 222 -18.25 19.84 2.20
C ARG A 222 -17.65 19.42 3.55
#